data_AF-A0A832KF37-F1
#
_entry.id   AF-A0A832KF37-F1
#
_cell.length_a   1.000
_cell.length_b   1.000
_cell.length_c   1.000
_cell.angle_alpha   90.00
_cell.angle_beta   90.00
_cell.angle_gamma   90.00
#
_symmetry.space_group_name_H-M   'P 1'
#
loop_
_entity.id
_entity.type
_entity.pdbx_description
1 polymer ?
#
loop_
_entity_poly.entity_id
_entity_poly.type
_entity_poly.pdbx_seq_one_letter_code
_entity_poly.pdbx_strand_id
1 'polypeptide(L)'
;MYDRICSDLRSPDPLFVQLLGLCPDLEMFPPLGDLPYSRYLLVSKNQQSIARAKQMGIGSASPNPELKADILIKSSSDLRPHLSFINDPVEGCDLFIFDMGNVVVKNIHMLGKISRRLGLDREEFKADYHKYDFALMDGTLPIESYWEHVRTKFGVKVEGNPFAKDFSPRFNDEVVDLIKRLRSEGKRVVCGSNTFAPHWDILERMGALALFDKAYASHEMGISKPSRQFFEHILSKENAEADRTYFVDDFEENIIQASQLGLKCLLYSDGLRQSASEKLREAFEGPC
;
A
#
# COMPACT_ATOMS: atom_id res chain seq x y z
N MET A 1 -8.92 4.29 10.46
CA MET A 1 -10.36 4.50 10.74
C MET A 1 -10.78 5.71 9.89
N TYR A 2 -11.88 5.66 9.13
CA TYR A 2 -12.20 6.68 8.11
C TYR A 2 -12.69 7.99 8.74
N ASP A 3 -12.19 9.16 8.31
CA ASP A 3 -12.44 10.44 9.01
C ASP A 3 -13.28 11.49 8.23
N ARG A 4 -14.30 11.02 7.49
CA ARG A 4 -15.53 11.73 7.05
C ARG A 4 -15.66 12.03 5.54
N ILE A 5 -16.91 11.90 5.07
CA ILE A 5 -17.39 12.48 3.81
C ILE A 5 -18.07 13.80 4.17
N CYS A 6 -17.72 14.89 3.51
CA CYS A 6 -18.39 16.17 3.65
C CYS A 6 -19.34 16.39 2.46
N SER A 7 -20.62 16.63 2.73
CA SER A 7 -21.60 17.00 1.71
C SER A 7 -22.04 18.45 1.89
N ASP A 8 -22.17 19.18 0.79
CA ASP A 8 -22.74 20.54 0.78
C ASP A 8 -24.26 20.47 1.02
N LEU A 9 -24.71 20.77 2.25
CA LEU A 9 -26.09 20.61 2.77
C LEU A 9 -27.14 21.57 2.16
N ARG A 10 -26.94 22.07 0.94
CA ARG A 10 -27.83 23.07 0.33
C ARG A 10 -28.80 22.51 -0.72
N SER A 11 -28.95 21.18 -0.82
CA SER A 11 -29.90 20.56 -1.75
C SER A 11 -30.43 19.21 -1.26
N PRO A 12 -31.73 18.90 -1.43
CA PRO A 12 -32.31 17.57 -1.17
C PRO A 12 -31.94 16.60 -2.31
N ASP A 13 -30.64 16.40 -2.56
CA ASP A 13 -30.19 15.49 -3.62
C ASP A 13 -30.46 14.03 -3.20
N PRO A 14 -31.11 13.21 -4.05
CA PRO A 14 -31.34 11.79 -3.78
C PRO A 14 -30.07 10.99 -3.42
N LEU A 15 -28.90 11.45 -3.89
CA LEU A 15 -27.62 10.84 -3.57
C LEU A 15 -27.30 10.95 -2.06
N PHE A 16 -27.73 12.03 -1.39
CA PHE A 16 -27.51 12.23 0.04
C PHE A 16 -28.29 11.21 0.89
N VAL A 17 -29.56 11.00 0.56
CA VAL A 17 -30.41 9.98 1.22
C VAL A 17 -29.84 8.58 1.04
N GLN A 18 -29.25 8.30 -0.13
CA GLN A 18 -28.60 7.01 -0.40
C GLN A 18 -27.27 6.85 0.34
N LEU A 19 -26.45 7.91 0.43
CA LEU A 19 -25.20 7.90 1.21
C LEU A 19 -25.47 7.70 2.71
N LEU A 20 -26.52 8.34 3.25
CA LEU A 20 -26.98 8.11 4.63
C LEU A 20 -27.37 6.64 4.88
N GLY A 21 -28.01 5.98 3.91
CA GLY A 21 -28.31 4.55 4.01
C GLY A 21 -27.08 3.64 4.01
N LEU A 22 -25.96 4.09 3.45
CA LEU A 22 -24.71 3.32 3.32
C LEU A 22 -23.72 3.60 4.45
N CYS A 23 -23.82 4.77 5.08
CA CYS A 23 -23.05 5.19 6.25
C CYS A 23 -23.99 5.95 7.22
N PRO A 24 -24.75 5.23 8.07
CA PRO A 24 -25.77 5.84 8.93
C PRO A 24 -25.22 6.87 9.93
N ASP A 25 -23.92 6.87 10.18
CA ASP A 25 -23.23 7.80 11.06
C ASP A 25 -22.89 9.16 10.41
N LEU A 26 -23.21 9.36 9.12
CA LEU A 26 -22.92 10.59 8.36
C LEU A 26 -23.54 11.86 8.99
N GLU A 27 -24.70 11.75 9.65
CA GLU A 27 -25.35 12.88 10.34
C GLU A 27 -24.64 13.30 11.62
N MET A 28 -23.76 12.46 12.19
CA MET A 28 -23.10 12.73 13.48
C MET A 28 -21.89 13.66 13.38
N PHE A 29 -21.52 14.12 12.18
CA PHE A 29 -20.28 14.86 11.98
C PHE A 29 -20.54 16.36 11.73
N PRO A 30 -20.09 17.25 12.63
CA PRO A 30 -20.38 18.67 12.55
C PRO A 30 -19.76 19.33 11.30
N PRO A 31 -20.30 20.48 10.86
CA PRO A 31 -19.71 21.27 9.79
C PRO A 31 -18.24 21.61 10.11
N LEU A 32 -17.44 21.69 9.05
CA LEU A 32 -16.00 21.97 9.03
C LEU A 32 -15.61 23.07 10.04
N GLY A 33 -15.04 22.65 11.17
CA GLY A 33 -14.17 23.50 11.97
C GLY A 33 -12.73 23.37 11.47
N ASP A 34 -11.85 24.29 11.89
CA ASP A 34 -10.42 24.26 11.60
C ASP A 34 -9.76 23.03 12.26
N LEU A 35 -9.84 21.87 11.61
CA LEU A 35 -9.17 20.64 12.03
C LEU A 35 -8.05 20.32 11.01
N PRO A 36 -6.78 20.36 11.42
CA PRO A 36 -5.67 20.38 10.47
C PRO A 36 -5.26 19.03 9.86
N TYR A 37 -5.89 17.88 10.18
CA TYR A 37 -5.30 16.57 9.83
C TYR A 37 -6.27 15.44 9.42
N SER A 38 -7.53 15.72 9.04
CA SER A 38 -8.46 14.68 8.56
C SER A 38 -8.63 14.71 7.03
N ARG A 39 -8.61 13.54 6.39
CA ARG A 39 -8.85 13.38 4.94
C ARG A 39 -10.36 13.34 4.68
N TYR A 40 -10.88 14.29 3.90
CA TYR A 40 -12.30 14.38 3.58
C TYR A 40 -12.55 14.08 2.09
N LEU A 41 -13.68 13.46 1.74
CA LEU A 41 -14.25 13.56 0.39
C LEU A 41 -15.35 14.61 0.39
N LEU A 42 -15.19 15.69 -0.38
CA LEU A 42 -16.25 16.65 -0.64
C LEU A 42 -17.08 16.24 -1.86
N VAL A 43 -18.39 16.09 -1.68
CA VAL A 43 -19.36 15.97 -2.78
C VAL A 43 -20.14 17.29 -2.88
N SER A 44 -19.86 18.09 -3.92
CA SER A 44 -20.53 19.38 -4.14
C SER A 44 -20.68 19.70 -5.64
N LYS A 45 -21.75 20.43 -5.99
CA LYS A 45 -21.94 21.06 -7.32
C LYS A 45 -21.48 22.52 -7.34
N ASN A 46 -21.13 23.08 -6.19
CA ASN A 46 -20.74 24.48 -6.06
C ASN A 46 -19.24 24.64 -6.38
N GLN A 47 -18.93 25.38 -7.45
CA GLN A 47 -17.55 25.61 -7.90
C GLN A 47 -16.66 26.31 -6.86
N GLN A 48 -17.21 27.20 -6.04
CA GLN A 48 -16.45 27.84 -4.94
C GLN A 48 -16.12 26.84 -3.84
N SER A 49 -17.06 25.95 -3.49
CA SER A 49 -16.82 24.88 -2.51
C SER A 49 -15.76 23.89 -3.00
N ILE A 50 -15.82 23.51 -4.27
CA ILE A 50 -14.81 22.64 -4.92
C ILE A 50 -13.43 23.32 -4.91
N ALA A 51 -13.34 24.59 -5.30
CA ALA A 51 -12.08 25.33 -5.32
C ALA A 51 -11.45 25.44 -3.92
N ARG A 52 -12.27 25.72 -2.89
CA ARG A 52 -11.83 25.77 -1.50
C ARG A 52 -11.37 24.39 -0.98
N ALA A 53 -12.07 23.31 -1.33
CA ALA A 53 -11.65 21.95 -0.98
C ALA A 53 -10.28 21.59 -1.57
N LYS A 54 -10.05 21.91 -2.85
CA LYS A 54 -8.75 21.70 -3.49
C LYS A 54 -7.61 22.44 -2.78
N GLN A 55 -7.85 23.69 -2.34
CA GLN A 55 -6.88 24.45 -1.56
C GLN A 55 -6.57 23.84 -0.18
N MET A 56 -7.53 23.10 0.39
CA MET A 56 -7.40 22.43 1.68
C MET A 56 -6.89 20.99 1.57
N GLY A 57 -6.48 20.53 0.37
CA GLY A 57 -6.04 19.15 0.16
C GLY A 57 -7.16 18.10 0.25
N ILE A 58 -8.43 18.54 0.19
CA ILE A 58 -9.62 17.69 0.24
C ILE A 58 -9.91 17.15 -1.17
N GLY A 59 -10.06 15.83 -1.29
CA GLY A 59 -10.53 15.21 -2.53
C GLY A 59 -11.94 15.69 -2.87
N SER A 60 -12.16 16.22 -4.07
CA SER A 60 -13.47 16.75 -4.50
C SER A 60 -14.03 15.95 -5.68
N ALA A 61 -15.28 15.49 -5.59
CA ALA A 61 -16.00 14.87 -6.70
C ALA A 61 -17.22 15.71 -7.10
N SER A 62 -17.37 15.98 -8.40
CA SER A 62 -18.60 16.56 -8.96
C SER A 62 -19.54 15.43 -9.36
N PRO A 63 -20.86 15.52 -9.11
CA PRO A 63 -21.81 14.50 -9.52
C PRO A 63 -21.99 14.53 -11.04
N ASN A 64 -21.10 13.83 -11.74
CA ASN A 64 -21.32 13.40 -13.11
C ASN A 64 -22.25 12.16 -13.09
N PRO A 65 -23.23 12.03 -14.01
CA PRO A 65 -24.05 10.83 -14.19
C PRO A 65 -23.30 9.49 -14.14
N GLU A 66 -22.04 9.42 -14.57
CA GLU A 66 -21.21 8.21 -14.49
C GLU A 66 -20.91 7.76 -13.04
N LEU A 67 -20.65 8.70 -12.13
CA LEU A 67 -20.40 8.40 -10.71
C LEU A 67 -21.66 7.85 -10.02
N LYS A 68 -22.83 8.31 -10.48
CA LYS A 68 -24.13 7.83 -9.98
C LYS A 68 -24.30 6.34 -10.28
N ALA A 69 -23.86 5.87 -11.45
CA ALA A 69 -23.92 4.45 -11.81
C ALA A 69 -22.97 3.61 -10.94
N ASP A 70 -21.74 4.06 -10.72
CA ASP A 70 -20.74 3.32 -9.93
C ASP A 70 -21.08 3.22 -8.43
N ILE A 71 -21.66 4.27 -7.85
CA ILE A 71 -22.10 4.28 -6.44
C ILE A 71 -23.36 3.43 -6.26
N LEU A 72 -24.29 3.43 -7.22
CA LEU A 72 -25.55 2.66 -7.15
C LEU A 72 -25.36 1.14 -7.27
N ILE A 73 -24.23 0.68 -7.81
CA ILE A 73 -23.96 -0.75 -8.04
C ILE A 73 -23.26 -1.41 -6.84
N LYS A 74 -22.74 -0.63 -5.89
CA LYS A 74 -21.73 -1.10 -4.92
C LYS A 74 -22.21 -1.04 -3.46
N SER A 75 -21.76 -2.01 -2.65
CA SER A 75 -22.10 -2.12 -1.23
C SER A 75 -21.29 -1.13 -0.36
N SER A 76 -21.66 -0.93 0.92
CA SER A 76 -20.97 0.02 1.83
C SER A 76 -19.48 -0.32 2.08
N SER A 77 -19.07 -1.58 1.91
CA SER A 77 -17.65 -1.99 1.93
C SER A 77 -16.89 -1.56 0.69
N ASP A 78 -17.56 -1.47 -0.46
CA ASP A 78 -16.95 -1.16 -1.76
C ASP A 78 -16.76 0.34 -2.01
N LEU A 79 -17.32 1.22 -1.15
CA LEU A 79 -17.17 2.68 -1.24
C LEU A 79 -15.89 3.19 -0.57
N ARG A 80 -15.30 2.41 0.35
CA ARG A 80 -14.09 2.76 1.11
C ARG A 80 -12.85 3.00 0.23
N PRO A 81 -12.64 2.26 -0.89
CA PRO A 81 -11.54 2.51 -1.84
C PRO A 81 -11.73 3.76 -2.73
N HIS A 82 -12.95 4.30 -2.87
CA HIS A 82 -13.24 5.36 -3.86
C HIS A 82 -13.19 6.79 -3.31
N LEU A 83 -12.81 6.98 -2.04
CA LEU A 83 -12.52 8.28 -1.45
C LEU A 83 -11.04 8.62 -1.63
N SER A 84 -10.62 8.79 -2.90
CA SER A 84 -9.28 9.18 -3.37
C SER A 84 -8.11 8.67 -2.52
N PHE A 85 -7.47 7.57 -2.94
CA PHE A 85 -6.10 7.28 -2.48
C PHE A 85 -5.25 8.53 -2.67
N ILE A 86 -4.73 9.06 -1.57
CA ILE A 86 -3.91 10.27 -1.61
C ILE A 86 -2.53 9.81 -2.06
N ASN A 87 -2.14 10.23 -3.26
CA ASN A 87 -0.73 10.35 -3.59
C ASN A 87 -0.30 11.67 -2.93
N ASP A 88 0.26 11.56 -1.73
CA ASP A 88 0.64 12.74 -0.97
C ASP A 88 1.76 13.50 -1.72
N PRO A 89 1.80 14.83 -1.65
CA PRO A 89 2.91 15.62 -2.17
C PRO A 89 4.21 15.27 -1.43
N VAL A 90 5.33 15.15 -2.16
CA VAL A 90 6.64 14.73 -1.62
C VAL A 90 7.33 15.86 -0.82
N GLU A 91 6.90 17.11 -0.98
CA GLU A 91 7.51 18.29 -0.38
C GLU A 91 7.67 18.17 1.14
N GLY A 92 8.85 18.51 1.65
CA GLY A 92 9.15 18.45 3.09
C GLY A 92 9.49 17.07 3.64
N CYS A 93 9.49 16.01 2.82
CA CYS A 93 9.98 14.70 3.23
C CYS A 93 11.50 14.58 3.13
N ASP A 94 12.10 13.92 4.12
CA ASP A 94 13.54 13.68 4.21
C ASP A 94 13.90 12.19 4.24
N LEU A 95 12.97 11.36 4.73
CA LEU A 95 13.04 9.91 4.71
C LEU A 95 12.07 9.34 3.68
N PHE A 96 12.57 8.45 2.82
CA PHE A 96 11.78 7.73 1.84
C PHE A 96 11.88 6.23 2.11
N ILE A 97 10.74 5.60 2.35
CA ILE A 97 10.61 4.16 2.58
C ILE A 97 9.97 3.54 1.34
N PHE A 98 10.65 2.59 0.71
CA PHE A 98 10.11 1.83 -0.42
C PHE A 98 9.87 0.38 -0.02
N ASP A 99 8.72 -0.18 -0.40
CA ASP A 99 8.58 -1.63 -0.45
C ASP A 99 9.50 -2.22 -1.54
N MET A 100 9.82 -3.51 -1.41
CA MET A 100 10.62 -4.23 -2.39
C MET A 100 9.75 -4.92 -3.45
N GLY A 101 8.77 -5.72 -3.04
CA GLY A 101 8.02 -6.59 -3.93
C GLY A 101 7.01 -5.80 -4.75
N ASN A 102 6.95 -6.04 -6.07
CA ASN A 102 6.12 -5.27 -7.00
C ASN A 102 6.39 -3.75 -7.09
N VAL A 103 7.17 -3.16 -6.19
CA VAL A 103 7.63 -1.77 -6.25
C VAL A 103 9.03 -1.70 -6.87
N VAL A 104 10.06 -2.16 -6.16
CA VAL A 104 11.48 -2.07 -6.61
C VAL A 104 11.86 -3.25 -7.50
N VAL A 105 11.27 -4.43 -7.26
CA VAL A 105 11.43 -5.61 -8.11
C VAL A 105 10.08 -6.18 -8.52
N LYS A 106 10.02 -6.74 -9.73
CA LYS A 106 8.85 -7.45 -10.29
C LYS A 106 9.09 -8.96 -10.29
N ASN A 107 8.08 -9.73 -10.72
CA ASN A 107 8.11 -11.20 -10.84
C ASN A 107 8.28 -11.92 -9.48
N ILE A 108 7.59 -11.42 -8.46
CA ILE A 108 7.62 -11.96 -7.09
C ILE A 108 6.61 -13.09 -6.84
N HIS A 109 5.70 -13.36 -7.78
CA HIS A 109 4.67 -14.39 -7.62
C HIS A 109 5.25 -15.81 -7.85
N MET A 110 5.54 -16.52 -6.75
CA MET A 110 6.13 -17.86 -6.76
C MET A 110 5.12 -19.00 -6.58
N LEU A 111 4.00 -18.78 -5.87
CA LEU A 111 3.08 -19.87 -5.48
C LEU A 111 2.52 -20.67 -6.67
N GLY A 112 2.21 -20.01 -7.78
CA GLY A 112 1.72 -20.70 -8.99
C GLY A 112 2.79 -21.54 -9.70
N LYS A 113 4.07 -21.15 -9.61
CA LYS A 113 5.19 -21.94 -10.13
C LYS A 113 5.42 -23.17 -9.24
N ILE A 114 5.34 -22.98 -7.92
CA ILE A 114 5.47 -24.03 -6.91
C ILE A 114 4.35 -25.06 -7.08
N SER A 115 3.08 -24.63 -7.13
CA SER A 115 1.94 -25.55 -7.23
C SER A 115 2.04 -26.41 -8.49
N ARG A 116 2.38 -25.80 -9.63
CA ARG A 116 2.59 -26.52 -10.89
C ARG A 116 3.71 -27.55 -10.79
N ARG A 117 4.85 -27.20 -10.18
CA ARG A 117 6.00 -28.11 -10.06
C ARG A 117 5.71 -29.27 -9.12
N LEU A 118 4.98 -29.02 -8.04
CA LEU A 118 4.66 -30.03 -7.03
C LEU A 118 3.38 -30.83 -7.35
N GLY A 119 2.65 -30.46 -8.41
CA GLY A 119 1.39 -31.12 -8.78
C GLY A 119 0.25 -30.84 -7.81
N LEU A 120 0.26 -29.67 -7.16
CA LEU A 120 -0.75 -29.25 -6.18
C LEU A 120 -1.91 -28.51 -6.87
N ASP A 121 -3.12 -28.68 -6.31
CA ASP A 121 -4.20 -27.73 -6.60
C ASP A 121 -3.78 -26.33 -6.16
N ARG A 122 -3.94 -25.36 -7.07
CA ARG A 122 -3.41 -24.00 -6.87
C ARG A 122 -4.17 -23.27 -5.76
N GLU A 123 -5.49 -23.38 -5.74
CA GLU A 123 -6.32 -22.63 -4.81
C GLU A 123 -6.26 -23.24 -3.41
N GLU A 124 -6.23 -24.57 -3.32
CA GLU A 124 -6.03 -25.26 -2.05
C GLU A 124 -4.66 -24.94 -1.43
N PHE A 125 -3.58 -25.00 -2.24
CA PHE A 125 -2.24 -24.65 -1.78
C PHE A 125 -2.15 -23.18 -1.35
N LYS A 126 -2.72 -22.27 -2.14
CA LYS A 126 -2.75 -20.84 -1.80
C LYS A 126 -3.52 -20.58 -0.50
N ALA A 127 -4.68 -21.19 -0.33
CA ALA A 127 -5.48 -21.08 0.89
C ALA A 127 -4.78 -21.67 2.12
N ASP A 128 -3.98 -22.73 1.94
CA ASP A 128 -3.14 -23.26 3.01
C ASP A 128 -2.00 -22.30 3.37
N TYR A 129 -1.27 -21.80 2.37
CA TYR A 129 -0.19 -20.83 2.54
C TYR A 129 -0.63 -19.59 3.32
N HIS A 130 -1.80 -19.01 3.00
CA HIS A 130 -2.33 -17.82 3.68
C HIS A 130 -2.64 -18.00 5.18
N LYS A 131 -2.60 -19.23 5.70
CA LYS A 131 -2.72 -19.47 7.14
C LYS A 131 -1.39 -19.25 7.88
N TYR A 132 -0.28 -19.23 7.14
CA TYR A 132 1.08 -19.25 7.69
C TYR A 132 1.97 -18.13 7.14
N ASP A 133 1.54 -17.41 6.10
CA ASP A 133 2.35 -16.41 5.40
C ASP A 133 2.90 -15.33 6.32
N PHE A 134 2.09 -14.75 7.22
CA PHE A 134 2.56 -13.79 8.22
C PHE A 134 3.59 -14.40 9.16
N ALA A 135 3.36 -15.60 9.71
CA ALA A 135 4.33 -16.24 10.59
C ALA A 135 5.67 -16.55 9.89
N LEU A 136 5.62 -16.91 8.60
CA LEU A 136 6.79 -17.08 7.76
C LEU A 136 7.50 -15.73 7.49
N MET A 137 6.74 -14.68 7.17
CA MET A 137 7.27 -13.33 6.90
C MET A 137 7.81 -12.67 8.16
N ASP A 138 7.28 -12.97 9.34
CA ASP A 138 7.78 -12.51 10.63
C ASP A 138 8.96 -13.34 11.13
N GLY A 139 9.31 -14.44 10.45
CA GLY A 139 10.39 -15.35 10.88
C GLY A 139 10.06 -16.17 12.13
N THR A 140 8.80 -16.17 12.58
CA THR A 140 8.33 -16.94 13.75
C THR A 140 8.07 -18.41 13.42
N LEU A 141 7.80 -18.72 12.14
CA LEU A 141 7.71 -20.09 11.63
C LEU A 141 8.93 -20.39 10.74
N PRO A 142 9.77 -21.39 11.08
CA PRO A 142 10.81 -21.84 10.17
C PRO A 142 10.24 -22.35 8.85
N ILE A 143 10.87 -21.98 7.74
CA ILE A 143 10.39 -22.32 6.38
C ILE A 143 10.40 -23.83 6.16
N GLU A 144 11.37 -24.54 6.74
CA GLU A 144 11.50 -25.99 6.70
C GLU A 144 10.29 -26.66 7.35
N SER A 145 9.79 -26.10 8.46
CA SER A 145 8.59 -26.58 9.14
C SER A 145 7.35 -26.43 8.28
N TYR A 146 7.23 -25.33 7.52
CA TYR A 146 6.13 -25.15 6.58
C TYR A 146 6.21 -26.15 5.41
N TRP A 147 7.40 -26.41 4.86
CA TRP A 147 7.54 -27.40 3.79
C TRP A 147 7.32 -28.84 4.25
N GLU A 148 7.65 -29.16 5.50
CA GLU A 148 7.31 -30.44 6.12
C GLU A 148 5.77 -30.59 6.32
N HIS A 149 5.09 -29.51 6.70
CA HIS A 149 3.63 -29.46 6.71
C HIS A 149 3.04 -29.70 5.32
N VAL A 150 3.55 -29.02 4.28
CA VAL A 150 3.10 -29.21 2.90
C VAL A 150 3.31 -30.65 2.44
N ARG A 151 4.47 -31.25 2.75
CA ARG A 151 4.78 -32.66 2.46
C ARG A 151 3.74 -33.59 3.08
N THR A 152 3.41 -33.37 4.34
CA THR A 152 2.48 -34.22 5.10
C THR A 152 1.04 -34.02 4.66
N LYS A 153 0.59 -32.77 4.54
CA LYS A 153 -0.79 -32.41 4.21
C LYS A 153 -1.19 -32.85 2.80
N PHE A 154 -0.33 -32.58 1.82
CA PHE A 154 -0.65 -32.80 0.41
C PHE A 154 -0.07 -34.11 -0.14
N GLY A 155 0.71 -34.86 0.65
CA GLY A 155 1.32 -36.12 0.22
C GLY A 155 2.32 -35.97 -0.93
N VAL A 156 2.95 -34.80 -1.06
CA VAL A 156 3.90 -34.48 -2.14
C VAL A 156 5.34 -34.55 -1.65
N LYS A 157 6.28 -34.87 -2.53
CA LYS A 157 7.71 -34.73 -2.23
C LYS A 157 8.14 -33.27 -2.42
N VAL A 158 8.73 -32.68 -1.39
CA VAL A 158 9.32 -31.34 -1.45
C VAL A 158 10.85 -31.46 -1.41
N GLU A 159 11.54 -30.87 -2.39
CA GLU A 159 13.00 -30.88 -2.47
C GLU A 159 13.56 -29.45 -2.36
N GLY A 160 14.58 -29.28 -1.52
CA GLY A 160 15.21 -27.98 -1.27
C GLY A 160 14.22 -26.97 -0.69
N ASN A 161 14.39 -25.70 -1.06
CA ASN A 161 13.48 -24.62 -0.65
C ASN A 161 12.72 -24.09 -1.88
N PRO A 162 11.45 -24.50 -2.10
CA PRO A 162 10.64 -24.01 -3.20
C PRO A 162 10.47 -22.48 -3.23
N PHE A 163 10.40 -21.80 -2.08
CA PHE A 163 10.32 -20.34 -2.06
C PHE A 163 11.56 -19.70 -2.68
N ALA A 164 12.75 -20.22 -2.40
CA ALA A 164 13.98 -19.74 -3.05
C ALA A 164 14.02 -20.12 -4.54
N LYS A 165 13.68 -21.37 -4.87
CA LYS A 165 13.83 -21.93 -6.22
C LYS A 165 12.94 -21.26 -7.27
N ASP A 166 11.74 -20.82 -6.89
CA ASP A 166 10.78 -20.20 -7.82
C ASP A 166 10.75 -18.66 -7.75
N PHE A 167 11.61 -18.07 -6.92
CA PHE A 167 11.76 -16.64 -6.81
C PHE A 167 12.82 -16.15 -7.77
N SER A 168 12.37 -15.41 -8.80
CA SER A 168 13.20 -14.95 -9.91
C SER A 168 12.94 -13.46 -10.17
N PRO A 169 13.23 -12.58 -9.19
CA PRO A 169 12.92 -11.17 -9.27
C PRO A 169 13.69 -10.48 -10.39
N ARG A 170 13.14 -9.37 -10.88
CA ARG A 170 13.81 -8.46 -11.84
C ARG A 170 13.62 -7.03 -11.38
N PHE A 171 14.61 -6.18 -11.61
CA PHE A 171 14.51 -4.77 -11.27
C PHE A 171 13.35 -4.08 -11.99
N ASN A 172 12.73 -3.15 -11.28
CA ASN A 172 11.84 -2.15 -11.84
C ASN A 172 12.65 -0.87 -12.08
N ASP A 173 13.17 -0.70 -13.30
CA ASP A 173 14.19 0.31 -13.59
C ASP A 173 13.74 1.75 -13.25
N GLU A 174 12.46 2.10 -13.44
CA GLU A 174 11.96 3.43 -13.11
C GLU A 174 12.04 3.75 -11.61
N VAL A 175 11.76 2.77 -10.75
CA VAL A 175 11.84 2.95 -9.29
C VAL A 175 13.29 2.92 -8.84
N VAL A 176 14.13 2.08 -9.47
CA VAL A 176 15.57 2.05 -9.21
C VAL A 176 16.22 3.39 -9.53
N ASP A 177 15.86 4.00 -10.66
CA ASP A 177 16.40 5.30 -11.07
C ASP A 177 15.89 6.43 -10.17
N LEU A 178 14.63 6.39 -9.73
CA LEU A 178 14.10 7.30 -8.71
C LEU A 178 14.89 7.20 -7.39
N ILE A 179 15.14 5.98 -6.90
CA ILE A 179 15.91 5.77 -5.65
C ILE A 179 17.31 6.37 -5.78
N LYS A 180 18.00 6.12 -6.91
CA LYS A 180 19.33 6.68 -7.16
C LYS A 180 19.29 8.21 -7.20
N ARG A 181 18.29 8.80 -7.86
CA ARG A 181 18.09 10.24 -7.92
C ARG A 181 17.90 10.84 -6.53
N LEU A 182 16.95 10.32 -5.74
CA LEU A 182 16.69 10.79 -4.37
C LEU A 182 17.96 10.76 -3.50
N ARG A 183 18.74 9.67 -3.57
CA ARG A 183 20.02 9.57 -2.84
C ARG A 183 21.05 10.59 -3.33
N SER A 184 21.13 10.83 -4.64
CA SER A 184 22.04 11.85 -5.20
C SER A 184 21.68 13.28 -4.79
N GLU A 185 20.41 13.52 -4.47
CA GLU A 185 19.89 14.78 -3.91
C GLU A 185 20.10 14.88 -2.39
N GLY A 186 20.75 13.89 -1.78
CA GLY A 186 21.04 13.85 -0.34
C GLY A 186 19.86 13.40 0.53
N LYS A 187 18.81 12.82 -0.07
CA LYS A 187 17.69 12.23 0.69
C LYS A 187 18.08 10.90 1.30
N ARG A 188 17.51 10.59 2.47
CA ARG A 188 17.65 9.29 3.13
C ARG A 188 16.65 8.32 2.51
N VAL A 189 17.13 7.22 1.94
CA VAL A 189 16.27 6.24 1.26
C VAL A 189 16.48 4.85 1.84
N VAL A 190 15.40 4.25 2.34
CA VAL A 190 15.40 2.94 3.00
C VAL A 190 14.38 1.99 2.39
N CYS A 191 14.61 0.69 2.55
CA CYS A 191 13.65 -0.34 2.17
C CYS A 191 12.92 -0.87 3.39
N GLY A 192 11.60 -1.06 3.30
CA GLY A 192 10.78 -1.76 4.31
C GLY A 192 9.90 -2.80 3.65
N SER A 193 10.24 -4.09 3.80
CA SER A 193 9.58 -5.16 3.06
C SER A 193 9.15 -6.36 3.91
N ASN A 194 7.96 -6.86 3.60
CA ASN A 194 7.51 -8.18 4.05
C ASN A 194 8.17 -9.26 3.18
N THR A 195 8.97 -10.13 3.78
CA THR A 195 9.79 -11.08 3.01
C THR A 195 10.22 -12.28 3.85
N PHE A 196 10.79 -13.28 3.19
CA PHE A 196 11.39 -14.47 3.82
C PHE A 196 12.91 -14.42 3.71
N ALA A 197 13.62 -15.06 4.64
CA ALA A 197 15.09 -15.14 4.60
C ALA A 197 15.67 -15.57 3.24
N PRO A 198 15.17 -16.62 2.57
CA PRO A 198 15.74 -17.04 1.28
C PRO A 198 15.50 -16.05 0.14
N HIS A 199 14.40 -15.28 0.19
CA HIS A 199 14.15 -14.22 -0.79
C HIS A 199 15.10 -13.05 -0.55
N TRP A 200 15.32 -12.71 0.72
CA TRP A 200 16.26 -11.67 1.13
C TRP A 200 17.68 -11.95 0.66
N ASP A 201 18.16 -13.19 0.82
CA ASP A 201 19.47 -13.62 0.31
C ASP A 201 19.58 -13.47 -1.22
N ILE A 202 18.50 -13.73 -1.96
CA ILE A 202 18.48 -13.58 -3.42
C ILE A 202 18.53 -12.09 -3.79
N LEU A 203 17.76 -11.25 -3.10
CA LEU A 203 17.74 -9.80 -3.29
C LEU A 203 19.09 -9.16 -2.96
N GLU A 204 19.77 -9.65 -1.93
CA GLU A 204 21.12 -9.21 -1.58
C GLU A 204 22.11 -9.56 -2.70
N ARG A 205 22.14 -10.83 -3.14
CA ARG A 205 23.05 -11.29 -4.20
C ARG A 205 22.86 -10.58 -5.53
N MET A 206 21.65 -10.16 -5.86
CA MET A 206 21.40 -9.37 -7.08
C MET A 206 21.68 -7.87 -6.92
N GLY A 207 22.10 -7.42 -5.73
CA GLY A 207 22.43 -6.02 -5.44
C GLY A 207 21.23 -5.12 -5.16
N ALA A 208 20.03 -5.67 -4.98
CA ALA A 208 18.83 -4.86 -4.73
C ALA A 208 18.89 -4.13 -3.38
N LEU A 209 19.45 -4.77 -2.35
CA LEU A 209 19.55 -4.15 -1.02
C LEU A 209 20.55 -2.99 -1.00
N ALA A 210 21.58 -3.00 -1.87
CA ALA A 210 22.59 -1.96 -1.96
C ALA A 210 22.08 -0.64 -2.57
N LEU A 211 20.87 -0.64 -3.14
CA LEU A 211 20.21 0.57 -3.62
C LEU A 211 19.86 1.52 -2.47
N PHE A 212 19.66 0.99 -1.27
CA PHE A 212 19.17 1.71 -0.10
C PHE A 212 20.31 2.05 0.87
N ASP A 213 20.11 3.09 1.66
CA ASP A 213 21.02 3.40 2.76
C ASP A 213 20.81 2.48 3.97
N LYS A 214 19.63 1.86 4.08
CA LYS A 214 19.31 0.77 5.00
C LYS A 214 18.14 -0.06 4.45
N ALA A 215 18.14 -1.36 4.71
CA ALA A 215 17.04 -2.25 4.38
C ALA A 215 16.50 -2.93 5.65
N TYR A 216 15.17 -2.95 5.78
CA TYR A 216 14.42 -3.52 6.91
C TYR A 216 13.55 -4.67 6.40
N ALA A 217 13.87 -5.89 6.82
CA ALA A 217 13.15 -7.10 6.45
C ALA A 217 12.25 -7.57 7.59
N SER A 218 10.99 -7.88 7.30
CA SER A 218 10.04 -8.34 8.33
C SER A 218 10.53 -9.55 9.13
N HIS A 219 11.18 -10.51 8.46
CA HIS A 219 11.62 -11.76 9.09
C HIS A 219 12.80 -11.56 10.04
N GLU A 220 13.59 -10.49 9.85
CA GLU A 220 14.66 -10.11 10.78
C GLU A 220 14.10 -9.29 11.95
N MET A 221 13.05 -8.50 11.71
CA MET A 221 12.44 -7.64 12.72
C MET A 221 11.41 -8.35 13.60
N GLY A 222 10.87 -9.49 13.17
CA GLY A 222 9.80 -10.19 13.87
C GLY A 222 8.41 -9.57 13.69
N ILE A 223 8.28 -8.60 12.78
CA ILE A 223 7.06 -7.82 12.56
C ILE A 223 6.93 -7.50 11.07
N SER A 224 5.71 -7.53 10.54
CA SER A 224 5.38 -7.28 9.14
C SER A 224 4.30 -6.22 8.98
N LYS A 225 4.31 -5.57 7.82
CA LYS A 225 3.18 -4.74 7.37
C LYS A 225 1.92 -5.62 7.23
N PRO A 226 0.72 -5.10 7.49
CA PRO A 226 0.40 -3.70 7.76
C PRO A 226 0.44 -3.33 9.25
N SER A 227 1.15 -4.08 10.12
CA SER A 227 1.22 -3.77 11.54
C SER A 227 1.76 -2.36 11.79
N ARG A 228 1.08 -1.61 12.66
CA ARG A 228 1.54 -0.28 13.13
C ARG A 228 2.98 -0.32 13.66
N GLN A 229 3.34 -1.41 14.35
CA GLN A 229 4.67 -1.60 14.95
C GLN A 229 5.78 -1.65 13.90
N PHE A 230 5.49 -2.11 12.68
CA PHE A 230 6.46 -2.14 11.57
C PHE A 230 6.97 -0.73 11.25
N PHE A 231 6.04 0.21 11.09
CA PHE A 231 6.35 1.60 10.77
C PHE A 231 7.00 2.32 11.97
N GLU A 232 6.46 2.14 13.18
CA GLU A 232 7.04 2.72 14.40
C GLU A 232 8.48 2.26 14.63
N HIS A 233 8.79 0.99 14.32
CA HIS A 233 10.16 0.46 14.40
C HIS A 233 11.09 1.21 13.44
N ILE A 234 10.71 1.35 12.16
CA ILE A 234 11.55 2.03 11.16
C ILE A 234 11.73 3.51 11.52
N LEU A 235 10.67 4.23 11.87
CA LEU A 235 10.75 5.63 12.30
C LEU A 235 11.69 5.80 13.51
N SER A 236 11.59 4.90 14.50
CA SER A 236 12.47 4.93 15.66
C SER A 236 13.93 4.67 15.30
N LYS A 237 14.22 3.71 14.41
CA LYS A 237 15.59 3.39 13.98
C LYS A 237 16.22 4.48 13.13
N GLU A 238 15.41 5.16 12.32
CA GLU A 238 15.84 6.29 11.50
C GLU A 238 15.79 7.63 12.24
N ASN A 239 15.27 7.65 13.49
CA ASN A 239 15.03 8.86 14.28
C ASN A 239 14.26 9.93 13.46
N ALA A 240 13.21 9.50 12.78
CA ALA A 240 12.46 10.30 11.82
C ALA A 240 11.04 10.62 12.32
N GLU A 241 10.55 11.80 11.95
CA GLU A 241 9.17 12.23 12.17
C GLU A 241 8.27 11.66 11.06
N ALA A 242 7.07 11.21 11.43
CA ALA A 242 6.15 10.57 10.49
C ALA A 242 5.71 11.50 9.34
N ASP A 243 5.43 12.77 9.64
CA ASP A 243 4.99 13.79 8.68
C ASP A 243 6.09 14.24 7.70
N ARG A 244 7.36 13.91 8.00
CA ARG A 244 8.53 14.10 7.13
C ARG A 244 8.99 12.80 6.46
N THR A 245 8.18 11.75 6.54
CA THR A 245 8.47 10.43 5.97
C THR A 245 7.49 10.12 4.85
N TYR A 246 8.03 9.66 3.72
CA TYR A 246 7.26 9.25 2.55
C TYR A 246 7.34 7.73 2.35
N PHE A 247 6.20 7.07 2.13
CA PHE A 247 6.11 5.62 1.96
C PHE A 247 5.51 5.24 0.61
N VAL A 248 6.18 4.34 -0.12
CA VAL A 248 5.74 3.82 -1.41
C VAL A 248 5.54 2.31 -1.31
N ASP A 249 4.32 1.85 -1.56
CA ASP A 249 3.92 0.43 -1.46
C ASP A 249 2.81 0.11 -2.47
N ASP A 250 2.73 -1.13 -2.96
CA ASP A 250 1.71 -1.57 -3.91
C ASP A 250 0.41 -2.04 -3.24
N PHE A 251 0.44 -2.28 -1.92
CA PHE A 251 -0.67 -2.84 -1.17
C PHE A 251 -1.41 -1.79 -0.34
N GLU A 252 -2.71 -1.65 -0.61
CA GLU A 252 -3.59 -0.63 -0.03
C GLU A 252 -3.60 -0.64 1.50
N GLU A 253 -3.65 -1.81 2.13
CA GLU A 253 -3.72 -1.90 3.60
C GLU A 253 -2.44 -1.36 4.27
N ASN A 254 -1.29 -1.54 3.62
CA ASN A 254 -0.01 -0.98 4.10
C ASN A 254 -0.05 0.55 4.06
N ILE A 255 -0.53 1.11 2.94
CA ILE A 255 -0.70 2.56 2.76
C ILE A 255 -1.67 3.15 3.80
N ILE A 256 -2.80 2.48 4.04
CA ILE A 256 -3.78 2.93 5.04
C ILE A 256 -3.17 2.99 6.43
N GLN A 257 -2.35 2.00 6.81
CA GLN A 257 -1.73 1.97 8.15
C GLN A 257 -0.59 2.97 8.30
N ALA A 258 0.26 3.14 7.28
CA ALA A 258 1.28 4.18 7.27
C ALA A 258 0.66 5.59 7.37
N SER A 259 -0.38 5.85 6.60
CA SER A 259 -1.12 7.13 6.61
C SER A 259 -1.74 7.45 7.97
N GLN A 260 -2.27 6.45 8.69
CA GLN A 260 -2.82 6.63 10.04
C GLN A 260 -1.76 7.03 11.08
N LEU A 261 -0.48 6.81 10.79
CA LEU A 261 0.64 7.27 11.61
C LEU A 261 1.14 8.67 11.23
N GLY A 262 0.58 9.27 10.18
CA GLY A 262 1.00 10.58 9.66
C GLY A 262 2.02 10.52 8.53
N LEU A 263 2.37 9.32 8.03
CA LEU A 263 3.25 9.21 6.86
C LEU A 263 2.55 9.73 5.62
N LYS A 264 3.30 10.44 4.80
CA LYS A 264 2.92 10.71 3.42
C LYS A 264 3.08 9.44 2.60
N CYS A 265 2.13 9.15 1.71
CA CYS A 265 2.09 7.87 1.03
C CYS A 265 1.83 7.98 -0.47
N LEU A 266 2.31 7.00 -1.23
CA LEU A 266 1.94 6.72 -2.61
C LEU A 266 1.58 5.25 -2.76
N LEU A 267 0.36 4.99 -3.24
CA LEU A 267 -0.06 3.64 -3.62
C LEU A 267 0.44 3.33 -5.04
N TYR A 268 1.51 2.53 -5.12
CA TYR A 268 2.18 2.15 -6.36
C TYR A 268 1.47 0.94 -7.00
N SER A 269 0.27 1.19 -7.51
CA SER A 269 -0.53 0.20 -8.24
C SER A 269 -1.25 0.86 -9.40
N ASP A 270 -1.59 0.06 -10.42
CA ASP A 270 -2.42 0.55 -11.52
C ASP A 270 -3.83 0.83 -11.02
N GLY A 271 -4.30 2.05 -11.25
CA GLY A 271 -5.68 2.45 -11.00
C GLY A 271 -6.51 2.45 -12.29
N LEU A 272 -7.81 2.73 -12.16
CA LEU A 272 -8.73 2.79 -13.29
C LEU A 272 -8.39 3.90 -14.31
N ARG A 273 -7.72 4.96 -13.87
CA ARG A 273 -7.47 6.18 -14.68
C ARG A 273 -5.99 6.59 -14.77
N GLN A 274 -5.14 5.99 -13.95
CA GLN A 274 -3.71 6.32 -13.86
C GLN A 274 -2.95 5.04 -13.55
N SER A 275 -1.91 4.78 -14.32
CA SER A 275 -0.91 3.74 -14.07
C SER A 275 -0.06 4.06 -12.84
N ALA A 276 0.58 3.04 -12.27
CA ALA A 276 1.52 3.23 -11.17
C ALA A 276 2.64 4.22 -11.53
N SER A 277 3.16 4.13 -12.76
CA SER A 277 4.21 5.01 -13.30
C SER A 277 3.76 6.47 -13.43
N GLU A 278 2.51 6.73 -13.85
CA GLU A 278 1.97 8.09 -13.90
C GLU A 278 1.87 8.72 -12.50
N LYS A 279 1.36 7.96 -11.53
CA LYS A 279 1.31 8.42 -10.12
C LYS A 279 2.70 8.73 -9.58
N LEU A 280 3.68 7.88 -9.88
CA LEU A 280 5.07 8.08 -9.45
C LEU A 280 5.66 9.36 -10.05
N ARG A 281 5.45 9.60 -11.35
CA ARG A 281 5.90 10.85 -12.01
C ARG A 281 5.22 12.08 -11.42
N GLU A 282 3.90 12.08 -11.29
CA GLU A 282 3.15 13.20 -10.72
C GLU A 282 3.65 13.57 -9.32
N ALA A 283 3.94 12.58 -8.47
CA ALA A 283 4.39 12.82 -7.09
C ALA A 283 5.83 13.33 -7.00
N PHE A 284 6.75 12.85 -7.85
CA PHE A 284 8.19 13.12 -7.73
C PHE A 284 8.76 14.11 -8.76
N GLU A 285 8.02 14.44 -9.81
CA GLU A 285 8.46 15.33 -10.90
C GLU A 285 7.55 16.55 -11.07
N GLY A 286 6.38 16.56 -10.41
CA GLY A 286 5.36 17.61 -10.53
C GLY A 286 4.45 17.41 -11.75
N PRO A 287 3.36 18.20 -11.86
CA PRO A 287 2.47 18.14 -13.02
C PRO A 287 3.19 18.64 -14.28
N CYS A 288 3.15 17.83 -15.35
CA CYS A 288 3.52 18.24 -16.70
C CYS A 288 2.64 19.37 -17.24
#